data_AF-A0A8J5J6B0-F1
#
_entry.id   AF-A0A8J5J6B0-F1
#
_cell.length_a   1.000
_cell.length_b   1.000
_cell.length_c   1.000
_cell.angle_alpha   90.00
_cell.angle_beta   90.00
_cell.angle_gamma   90.00
#
_symmetry.space_group_name_H-M   'P 1'
#
loop_
_entity.id
_entity.type
_entity.pdbx_description
1 polymer ?
#
loop_
_entity_poly.entity_id
_entity_poly.type
_entity_poly.pdbx_seq_one_letter_code
_entity_poly.pdbx_strand_id
1 'polypeptide(L)'
;MTGIGLRREVLALYRDVLRVARDFPERSIGCKLQYNARELLRLRQRESNAARIQTHLEEGRDALRVYQVLQNDPELLTAITRKKIPISDTKK
;
A
#
# COMPACT_ATOMS: atom_id res chain seq x y z
N MET A 1 24.31 -4.06 -7.66
CA MET A 1 23.36 -3.12 -8.29
C MET A 1 23.82 -1.69 -8.03
N THR A 2 23.98 -0.86 -9.08
CA THR A 2 24.42 0.54 -8.94
C THR A 2 23.28 1.43 -8.42
N GLY A 3 23.60 2.59 -7.81
CA GLY A 3 22.60 3.49 -7.21
C GLY A 3 21.52 4.00 -8.17
N ILE A 4 21.81 4.04 -9.48
CA ILE A 4 20.82 4.40 -10.52
C ILE A 4 19.73 3.32 -10.66
N GLY A 5 20.09 2.04 -10.50
CA GLY A 5 19.14 0.92 -10.56
C GLY A 5 18.11 0.98 -9.44
N LEU A 6 18.59 1.15 -8.20
CA LEU A 6 17.71 1.26 -7.02
C LEU A 6 16.74 2.43 -7.11
N ARG A 7 17.21 3.60 -7.58
CA ARG A 7 16.33 4.77 -7.77
C ARG A 7 15.19 4.48 -8.74
N ARG A 8 15.47 3.77 -9.85
CA ARG A 8 14.44 3.40 -10.84
C ARG A 8 13.42 2.44 -10.24
N GLU A 9 13.86 1.47 -9.46
CA GLU A 9 12.99 0.51 -8.77
C GLU A 9 12.07 1.19 -7.75
N VAL A 10 12.60 2.13 -6.96
CA VAL A 10 11.79 2.91 -6.01
C VAL A 10 10.71 3.70 -6.73
N LEU A 11 11.06 4.37 -7.83
CA LEU A 11 10.08 5.13 -8.63
C LEU A 11 9.09 4.23 -9.37
N ALA A 12 9.47 3.01 -9.75
CA ALA A 12 8.54 2.04 -10.33
C ALA A 12 7.51 1.60 -9.28
N LEU A 13 7.98 1.15 -8.12
CA LEU A 13 7.11 0.76 -7.01
C LEU A 13 6.16 1.90 -6.61
N TYR A 14 6.68 3.12 -6.49
CA TYR A 14 5.85 4.30 -6.18
C TYR A 14 4.71 4.49 -7.20
N ARG A 15 5.00 4.39 -8.50
CA ARG A 15 3.98 4.49 -9.55
C ARG A 15 2.95 3.37 -9.48
N ASP A 16 3.38 2.15 -9.19
CA ASP A 16 2.47 1.01 -9.09
C ASP A 16 1.55 1.12 -7.88
N VAL A 17 2.06 1.58 -6.74
CA VAL A 17 1.23 1.90 -5.57
C VAL A 17 0.19 2.97 -5.90
N LEU A 18 0.58 4.03 -6.63
CA LEU A 18 -0.36 5.08 -7.02
C LEU A 18 -1.44 4.59 -7.99
N ARG A 19 -1.11 3.66 -8.90
CA ARG A 19 -2.10 3.03 -9.80
C ARG A 19 -3.11 2.22 -9.01
N VAL A 20 -2.64 1.34 -8.13
CA VAL A 20 -3.51 0.53 -7.25
C VAL A 20 -4.36 1.43 -6.37
N ALA A 21 -3.78 2.49 -5.79
CA ALA A 21 -4.53 3.45 -4.96
C ALA A 21 -5.65 4.17 -5.74
N ARG A 22 -5.38 4.57 -6.99
CA ARG A 22 -6.36 5.26 -7.85
C ARG A 22 -7.52 4.33 -8.21
N ASP A 23 -7.20 3.08 -8.52
CA ASP A 23 -8.14 2.09 -9.03
C ASP A 23 -8.74 1.23 -7.89
N PHE A 24 -8.49 1.59 -6.62
CA PHE A 24 -8.93 0.81 -5.47
C PHE A 24 -10.45 0.90 -5.29
N PRO A 25 -11.18 -0.21 -5.03
CA PRO A 25 -12.65 -0.20 -4.96
C PRO A 25 -13.20 0.73 -3.87
N GLU A 26 -12.56 0.72 -2.70
CA GLU A 26 -12.91 1.63 -1.62
C GLU A 26 -12.06 2.90 -1.66
N ARG A 27 -12.67 4.02 -2.05
CA ARG A 27 -12.00 5.32 -2.17
C ARG A 27 -11.25 5.75 -0.91
N SER A 28 -11.79 5.46 0.28
CA SER A 28 -11.17 5.82 1.56
C SER A 28 -9.81 5.14 1.75
N ILE A 29 -9.72 3.86 1.35
CA ILE A 29 -8.49 3.06 1.40
C ILE A 29 -7.52 3.53 0.32
N GLY A 30 -8.01 3.75 -0.91
CA GLY A 30 -7.20 4.31 -2.00
C GLY A 30 -6.51 5.62 -1.61
N CYS A 31 -7.25 6.57 -1.01
CA CYS A 31 -6.69 7.83 -0.52
C CYS A 31 -5.60 7.61 0.56
N LYS A 32 -5.82 6.68 1.50
CA LYS A 32 -4.83 6.35 2.53
C LYS A 32 -3.58 5.72 1.93
N LEU A 33 -3.73 4.82 0.96
CA LEU A 33 -2.60 4.19 0.26
C LEU A 33 -1.75 5.24 -0.47
N GLN A 34 -2.38 6.18 -1.18
CA GLN A 34 -1.70 7.29 -1.84
C GLN A 34 -0.95 8.18 -0.84
N TYR A 35 -1.57 8.52 0.28
CA TYR A 35 -0.95 9.31 1.34
C TYR A 35 0.28 8.58 1.90
N ASN A 36 0.14 7.32 2.30
CA ASN A 36 1.22 6.51 2.87
C ASN A 36 2.40 6.36 1.89
N ALA A 37 2.14 6.18 0.60
CA ALA A 37 3.18 6.10 -0.42
C ALA A 37 4.02 7.37 -0.50
N ARG A 38 3.37 8.54 -0.42
CA ARG A 38 4.04 9.86 -0.43
C ARG A 38 4.88 10.05 0.83
N GLU A 39 4.30 9.74 1.99
CA GLU A 39 5.00 9.91 3.27
C GLU A 39 6.19 8.97 3.40
N LEU A 40 6.06 7.70 3.01
CA LEU A 40 7.18 6.76 3.03
C LEU A 40 8.33 7.19 2.13
N LEU A 41 8.03 7.71 0.94
CA LEU A 41 9.05 8.23 0.03
C LEU A 41 9.74 9.46 0.64
N ARG A 42 8.98 10.37 1.24
CA ARG A 42 9.50 11.57 1.92
C ARG A 42 10.40 11.20 3.12
N LEU A 43 9.94 10.28 3.97
CA LEU A 43 10.67 9.81 5.16
C LEU A 43 11.99 9.14 4.79
N ARG A 44 12.02 8.40 3.68
CA ARG A 44 13.19 7.61 3.24
C ARG A 44 14.02 8.30 2.15
N GLN A 45 13.70 9.53 1.76
CA GLN A 45 14.32 10.22 0.61
C GLN A 45 15.84 10.39 0.72
N ARG A 46 16.39 10.37 1.94
CA ARG A 46 17.82 10.53 2.23
C ARG A 46 18.52 9.20 2.53
N GLU A 47 17.81 8.07 2.42
CA GLU A 47 18.43 6.76 2.59
C GLU A 47 19.44 6.52 1.46
N SER A 48 20.67 6.21 1.84
CA SER A 48 21.78 5.96 0.91
C SER A 48 22.35 4.56 1.05
N ASN A 49 21.98 3.83 2.11
CA ASN A 49 22.38 2.44 2.30
C ASN A 49 21.59 1.55 1.34
N ALA A 50 22.29 1.00 0.35
CA ALA A 50 21.71 0.15 -0.68
C ALA A 50 20.95 -1.07 -0.13
N ALA A 51 21.44 -1.69 0.95
CA ALA A 51 20.77 -2.84 1.56
C ALA A 51 19.44 -2.44 2.19
N ARG A 52 19.41 -1.29 2.91
CA ARG A 52 18.16 -0.77 3.49
C ARG A 52 17.15 -0.37 2.40
N ILE A 53 17.61 0.21 1.29
CA ILE A 53 16.74 0.51 0.15
C ILE A 53 16.13 -0.77 -0.43
N GLN A 54 16.91 -1.85 -0.56
CA GLN A 54 16.40 -3.14 -1.01
C GLN A 54 15.37 -3.72 -0.06
N THR A 55 15.63 -3.73 1.25
CA THR A 55 14.64 -4.15 2.25
C THR A 55 13.34 -3.36 2.11
N HIS A 56 13.42 -2.04 1.95
CA HIS A 56 12.24 -1.21 1.76
C HIS A 56 11.49 -1.48 0.45
N LEU A 57 12.20 -1.84 -0.62
CA LEU A 57 11.59 -2.26 -1.88
C LEU A 57 10.85 -3.60 -1.73
N GLU A 58 11.45 -4.55 -1.02
CA GLU A 58 10.85 -5.86 -0.75
C GLU A 58 9.58 -5.72 0.11
N GLU A 59 9.69 -5.03 1.25
CA GLU A 59 8.56 -4.70 2.13
C GLU A 59 7.43 -4.01 1.36
N GLY A 60 7.77 -3.04 0.52
CA GLY A 60 6.78 -2.30 -0.26
C GLY A 60 6.12 -3.14 -1.36
N ARG A 61 6.85 -4.07 -1.99
CA ARG A 61 6.28 -5.03 -2.96
C ARG A 61 5.36 -6.03 -2.26
N ASP A 62 5.74 -6.52 -1.09
CA ASP A 62 4.90 -7.41 -0.29
C ASP A 62 3.60 -6.71 0.12
N ALA A 63 3.69 -5.48 0.63
CA ALA A 63 2.53 -4.68 0.97
C ALA A 63 1.63 -4.42 -0.26
N LEU A 64 2.21 -4.07 -1.40
CA LEU A 64 1.46 -3.84 -2.64
C LEU A 64 0.69 -5.10 -3.08
N ARG A 65 1.29 -6.29 -2.96
CA ARG A 65 0.60 -7.56 -3.28
C ARG A 65 -0.66 -7.76 -2.44
N VAL A 66 -0.62 -7.42 -1.15
CA VAL A 66 -1.81 -7.48 -0.29
C VAL A 66 -2.92 -6.58 -0.83
N TYR A 67 -2.59 -5.33 -1.18
CA TYR A 67 -3.58 -4.42 -1.76
C TYR A 67 -4.11 -4.90 -3.12
N GLN A 68 -3.26 -5.51 -3.96
CA GLN A 68 -3.71 -6.09 -5.22
C GLN A 68 -4.67 -7.26 -5.01
N VAL A 69 -4.45 -8.12 -4.02
CA VAL A 69 -5.40 -9.17 -3.65
C VAL A 69 -6.73 -8.56 -3.24
N LEU A 70 -6.71 -7.59 -2.32
CA LEU A 70 -7.93 -6.93 -1.84
C LEU A 70 -8.68 -6.15 -2.94
N GLN A 71 -7.95 -5.58 -3.91
CA GLN A 71 -8.54 -4.89 -5.06
C GLN A 71 -9.28 -5.87 -5.97
N ASN A 72 -8.80 -7.11 -6.10
CA ASN A 72 -9.35 -8.12 -7.00
C ASN A 72 -10.29 -9.12 -6.31
N ASP A 73 -10.45 -9.03 -4.98
CA ASP A 73 -11.34 -9.88 -4.19
C ASP A 73 -12.32 -9.02 -3.37
N PRO A 74 -13.48 -8.66 -3.95
CA PRO A 74 -14.50 -7.84 -3.29
C PRO A 74 -15.13 -8.50 -2.06
N GLU A 75 -15.21 -9.84 -2.04
CA GLU A 75 -15.77 -10.58 -0.90
C GLU A 75 -14.84 -10.47 0.30
N LEU A 76 -13.54 -10.72 0.08
CA LEU A 76 -12.52 -10.55 1.11
C LEU A 76 -12.45 -9.10 1.58
N LEU A 77 -12.44 -8.13 0.66
CA LEU A 77 -12.43 -6.71 1.00
C LEU A 77 -13.62 -6.37 1.91
N THR A 78 -14.83 -6.81 1.55
CA THR A 78 -16.03 -6.60 2.35
C THR A 78 -15.92 -7.26 3.72
N ALA A 79 -15.38 -8.48 3.79
CA ALA A 79 -15.23 -9.22 5.04
C ALA A 79 -14.28 -8.51 6.04
N ILE A 80 -13.23 -7.85 5.54
CA ILE A 80 -12.25 -7.14 6.38
C ILE A 80 -12.66 -5.70 6.71
N THR A 81 -13.49 -5.06 5.88
CA THR A 81 -13.94 -3.67 6.11
C THR A 81 -15.28 -3.57 6.83
N ARG A 82 -16.05 -4.66 6.93
CA ARG A 82 -17.34 -4.65 7.64
C ARG A 82 -17.15 -4.15 9.08
N LYS A 83 -17.89 -3.10 9.45
CA LYS A 83 -18.02 -2.71 10.85
C LYS A 83 -18.77 -3.82 11.59
N LYS A 84 -18.20 -4.34 12.67
CA LYS A 84 -18.96 -5.16 13.62
C LYS A 84 -20.07 -4.28 14.19
N ILE A 85 -21.33 -4.60 13.91
CA ILE A 85 -22.46 -4.04 14.64
C ILE A 85 -22.30 -4.53 16.09
N PRO A 86 -22.21 -3.64 17.08
CA PRO A 86 -22.19 -4.05 18.48
C PRO A 86 -23.45 -4.85 18.79
N ILE A 87 -23.29 -6.00 19.47
CA ILE A 87 -24.40 -6.89 19.87
C ILE A 87 -25.46 -6.14 20.74
N SER A 88 -25.11 -4.98 21.31
CA SER A 88 -26.02 -4.12 22.06
C SER A 88 -27.19 -3.56 21.23
N ASP A 89 -27.05 -3.46 19.90
CA ASP A 89 -28.09 -2.87 19.03
C ASP A 89 -29.08 -3.91 18.46
N THR A 90 -28.87 -5.20 18.75
CA THR A 90 -29.69 -6.32 18.23
C THR A 90 -30.87 -6.74 19.13
N LYS A 91 -31.25 -5.96 20.14
CA LYS A 91 -32.47 -6.20 20.93
C LYS A 91 -33.49 -5.10 20.68
N LYS A 92 -34.44 -5.37 19.78
CA LYS A 92 -35.75 -4.73 19.72
C LYS A 92 -36.81 -5.82 19.89
#